data_AF-A0A7X6MGI0-F1
#
_entry.id   AF-A0A7X6MGI0-F1
#
_cell.length_a   1.000
_cell.length_b   1.000
_cell.length_c   1.000
_cell.angle_alpha   90.00
_cell.angle_beta   90.00
_cell.angle_gamma   90.00
#
_symmetry.space_group_name_H-M   'P 1'
#
loop_
_entity.id
_entity.type
_entity.pdbx_description
1 polymer ?
#
loop_
_entity_poly.entity_id
_entity_poly.type
_entity_poly.pdbx_seq_one_letter_code
_entity_poly.pdbx_strand_id
1 'polypeptide(L)'
;MARSEFIMTSEGVDEVVAKIRSMPDYEHEKAIVDTVEVHLGGMILDIEELDIYDGFSTSIEVYGSDWNEVSRNAEYIFHLLENETGWRLGMRFDGDDNPTWERPGLP
;
A
#
# COMPACT_ATOMS: atom_id res chain seq x y z
N MET A 1 19.68 3.22 -6.09
CA MET A 1 18.43 2.54 -6.50
C MET A 1 17.43 2.83 -5.40
N ALA A 2 16.23 3.30 -5.75
CA ALA A 2 15.15 3.36 -4.79
C ALA A 2 14.85 1.94 -4.30
N ARG A 3 14.51 1.81 -3.02
CA ARG A 3 14.02 0.57 -2.43
C ARG A 3 12.50 0.73 -2.26
N SER A 4 11.76 -0.36 -2.41
CA SER A 4 10.32 -0.40 -2.13
C SER A 4 9.96 -1.60 -1.28
N GLU A 5 8.85 -1.48 -0.57
CA GLU A 5 8.17 -2.57 0.13
C GLU A 5 6.67 -2.48 -0.19
N PHE A 6 6.03 -3.64 -0.24
CA PHE A 6 4.68 -3.81 -0.76
C PHE A 6 3.69 -3.99 0.38
N ILE A 7 2.57 -3.28 0.28
CA ILE A 7 1.34 -3.54 1.03
C ILE A 7 0.31 -4.01 0.02
N MET A 8 -0.38 -5.11 0.29
CA MET A 8 -1.50 -5.57 -0.53
C MET A 8 -2.81 -5.33 0.19
N THR A 9 -3.85 -4.98 -0.56
CA THR A 9 -5.19 -4.73 -0.02
C THR A 9 -6.27 -5.52 -0.76
N SER A 10 -7.39 -5.82 -0.11
CA SER A 10 -8.56 -6.46 -0.75
C SER A 10 -9.33 -5.54 -1.68
N GLU A 11 -9.13 -4.23 -1.63
CA GLU A 11 -9.89 -3.28 -2.43
C GLU A 11 -9.20 -2.99 -3.75
N GLY A 12 -9.96 -2.42 -4.69
CA GLY A 12 -9.43 -1.96 -5.97
C GLY A 12 -8.73 -0.60 -5.89
N VAL A 13 -7.93 -0.30 -6.91
CA VAL A 13 -7.09 0.90 -7.01
C VAL A 13 -7.88 2.19 -6.74
N ASP A 14 -9.07 2.34 -7.32
CA ASP A 14 -9.89 3.54 -7.15
C ASP A 14 -10.28 3.81 -5.68
N GLU A 15 -10.62 2.74 -4.94
CA GLU A 15 -11.00 2.84 -3.53
C GLU A 15 -9.77 3.13 -2.66
N VAL A 16 -8.63 2.48 -2.96
CA VAL A 16 -7.34 2.74 -2.31
C VAL A 16 -6.91 4.20 -2.49
N VAL A 17 -6.93 4.70 -3.73
CA VAL A 17 -6.58 6.09 -4.05
C VAL A 17 -7.56 7.05 -3.39
N ALA A 18 -8.87 6.79 -3.45
CA ALA A 18 -9.89 7.63 -2.82
C ALA A 18 -9.67 7.73 -1.30
N LYS A 19 -9.28 6.62 -0.66
CA LYS A 19 -8.97 6.59 0.76
C LYS A 19 -7.72 7.40 1.07
N ILE A 20 -6.64 7.24 0.32
CA ILE A 20 -5.40 7.98 0.52
C ILE A 20 -5.60 9.49 0.30
N ARG A 21 -6.44 9.87 -0.67
CA ARG A 21 -6.83 11.27 -0.90
C ARG A 21 -7.53 11.91 0.30
N SER A 22 -8.16 11.12 1.18
CA SER A 22 -8.82 11.62 2.39
C SER A 22 -7.87 11.85 3.57
N MET A 23 -6.61 11.44 3.45
CA MET A 23 -5.61 11.51 4.52
C MET A 23 -5.06 12.94 4.69
N PRO A 24 -4.71 13.36 5.92
CA PRO A 24 -4.30 14.73 6.20
C PRO A 24 -3.01 15.17 5.49
N ASP A 25 -2.12 14.22 5.17
CA ASP A 25 -0.82 14.50 4.56
C ASP A 25 -0.83 14.34 3.02
N TYR A 26 -2.01 14.19 2.41
CA TYR A 26 -2.11 14.01 0.96
C TYR A 26 -1.64 15.27 0.22
N GLU A 27 -0.77 15.09 -0.78
CA GLU A 27 -0.23 16.18 -1.58
C GLU A 27 -0.86 16.22 -2.97
N HIS A 28 -0.65 15.16 -3.76
CA HIS A 28 -1.19 15.02 -5.11
C HIS A 28 -1.08 13.57 -5.60
N GLU A 29 -1.73 13.27 -6.72
CA GLU A 29 -1.54 12.02 -7.45
C GLU A 29 -1.29 12.27 -8.93
N LYS A 30 -0.72 11.27 -9.59
CA LYS A 30 -0.50 11.26 -11.04
C LYS A 30 -0.74 9.87 -11.58
N ALA A 31 -1.60 9.77 -12.58
CA ALA A 31 -1.72 8.54 -13.36
C ALA A 31 -0.45 8.31 -14.18
N ILE A 32 0.15 7.15 -13.98
CA ILE A 32 1.21 6.54 -14.79
C ILE A 32 0.56 5.34 -15.51
N VAL A 33 1.19 4.82 -16.56
CA VAL A 33 0.65 3.67 -17.29
C VAL A 33 0.45 2.52 -16.30
N ASP A 34 -0.82 2.10 -16.12
CA ASP A 34 -1.27 1.01 -15.25
C ASP A 34 -0.98 1.18 -13.74
N THR A 35 -0.58 2.39 -13.32
CA THR A 35 -0.23 2.71 -11.92
C THR A 35 -0.71 4.12 -11.55
N VAL A 36 -1.11 4.34 -10.30
CA VAL A 36 -1.35 5.68 -9.74
C VAL A 36 -0.23 6.00 -8.75
N GLU A 37 0.63 6.96 -9.11
CA GLU A 37 1.65 7.50 -8.20
C GLU A 37 0.99 8.52 -7.27
N VAL A 38 1.07 8.32 -5.96
CA VAL A 38 0.51 9.20 -4.93
C VAL A 38 1.63 9.74 -4.05
N HIS A 39 1.62 11.06 -3.83
CA HIS A 39 2.54 11.73 -2.91
C HIS A 39 1.80 12.04 -1.61
N LEU A 40 2.33 11.51 -0.49
CA LEU A 40 1.72 11.58 0.84
C LEU A 40 2.80 11.89 1.88
N GLY A 41 2.77 13.07 2.48
CA GLY A 41 3.71 13.46 3.55
C GLY A 41 5.19 13.33 3.16
N GLY A 42 5.53 13.67 1.92
CA GLY A 42 6.87 13.49 1.34
C GLY A 42 7.23 12.06 0.93
N MET A 43 6.34 11.09 1.10
CA MET A 43 6.48 9.72 0.59
C MET A 43 5.90 9.61 -0.83
N ILE A 44 6.47 8.71 -1.62
CA ILE A 44 5.93 8.31 -2.92
C ILE A 44 5.36 6.90 -2.76
N LEU A 45 4.13 6.71 -3.21
CA LEU A 45 3.41 5.45 -3.24
C LEU A 45 3.04 5.14 -4.69
N ASP A 46 3.34 3.94 -5.19
CA ASP A 46 2.78 3.47 -6.46
C ASP A 46 1.67 2.48 -6.17
N ILE A 47 0.48 2.73 -6.74
CA ILE A 47 -0.73 1.94 -6.49
C ILE A 47 -1.18 1.33 -7.81
N GLU A 48 -1.24 0.01 -7.87
CA GLU A 48 -1.54 -0.73 -9.11
C GLU A 48 -2.44 -1.93 -8.85
N GLU A 49 -3.13 -2.37 -9.90
CA GLU A 49 -3.95 -3.58 -9.85
C GLU A 49 -3.09 -4.82 -9.64
N LEU A 50 -3.59 -5.75 -8.85
CA LEU A 50 -2.92 -7.01 -8.54
C LEU A 50 -3.92 -8.17 -8.68
N ASP A 51 -3.62 -9.15 -9.53
CA ASP A 51 -4.49 -10.29 -9.80
C ASP A 51 -3.88 -11.65 -9.40
N ILE A 52 -2.66 -11.65 -8.86
CA ILE A 52 -1.87 -12.88 -8.63
C ILE A 52 -2.01 -13.48 -7.22
N TYR A 53 -2.48 -12.70 -6.22
CA TYR A 53 -2.61 -13.15 -4.83
C TYR A 53 -4.08 -13.31 -4.40
N ASP A 54 -4.44 -14.48 -3.87
CA ASP A 54 -5.82 -14.77 -3.48
C ASP A 54 -6.32 -13.83 -2.36
N GLY A 55 -7.44 -13.17 -2.62
CA GLY A 55 -8.07 -12.21 -1.72
C GLY A 55 -7.37 -10.86 -1.59
N PHE A 56 -6.46 -10.53 -2.51
CA PHE A 56 -5.90 -9.19 -2.69
C PHE A 56 -6.19 -8.70 -4.13
N SER A 57 -6.36 -7.39 -4.30
CA SER A 57 -6.73 -6.79 -5.60
C SER A 57 -5.88 -5.57 -5.96
N THR A 58 -5.08 -5.05 -5.03
CA THR A 58 -4.23 -3.88 -5.27
C THR A 58 -2.94 -4.01 -4.46
N SER A 59 -1.82 -3.68 -5.08
CA SER A 59 -0.53 -3.46 -4.40
C SER A 59 -0.28 -1.95 -4.21
N ILE A 60 0.38 -1.63 -3.12
CA ILE A 60 0.88 -0.29 -2.78
C ILE A 60 2.38 -0.45 -2.55
N GLU A 61 3.19 0.03 -3.48
CA GLU A 61 4.62 0.12 -3.32
C GLU A 61 4.99 1.38 -2.56
N VAL A 62 5.69 1.22 -1.45
CA VAL A 62 6.13 2.33 -0.60
C VAL A 62 7.62 2.52 -0.74
N TYR A 63 8.05 3.69 -1.21
CA TYR A 63 9.45 3.98 -1.49
C TYR A 63 10.21 4.62 -0.33
N GLY A 64 11.53 4.47 -0.35
CA GLY A 64 12.47 5.10 0.57
C GLY A 64 13.91 5.09 0.05
N SER A 65 14.78 5.87 0.70
CA SER A 65 16.19 6.00 0.33
C SER A 65 17.06 4.82 0.79
N ASP A 66 16.63 4.14 1.86
CA ASP A 66 17.24 2.91 2.38
C ASP A 66 16.17 1.94 2.94
N TRP A 67 16.59 0.73 3.29
CA TRP A 67 15.68 -0.31 3.80
C TRP A 67 15.02 0.04 5.14
N ASN A 68 15.70 0.77 6.02
CA ASN A 68 15.09 1.18 7.29
C ASN A 68 14.00 2.21 7.06
N GLU A 69 14.22 3.15 6.13
CA GLU A 69 13.21 4.13 5.76
C GLU A 69 12.01 3.47 5.07
N VAL A 70 12.26 2.60 4.08
CA VAL A 70 11.20 1.83 3.41
C VAL A 70 10.32 1.07 4.40
N SER A 71 10.94 0.28 5.29
CA SER A 71 10.15 -0.51 6.23
C SER A 71 9.36 0.37 7.21
N ARG A 72 9.92 1.50 7.68
CA ARG A 72 9.17 2.45 8.52
C ARG A 72 8.01 3.10 7.78
N ASN A 73 8.22 3.50 6.52
CA ASN A 73 7.19 4.12 5.70
C ASN A 73 6.06 3.11 5.41
N ALA A 74 6.40 1.89 5.01
CA ALA A 74 5.43 0.83 4.78
C ALA A 74 4.63 0.48 6.05
N GLU A 75 5.29 0.35 7.19
CA GLU A 75 4.62 0.14 8.48
C GLU A 75 3.67 1.29 8.85
N TYR A 76 4.09 2.54 8.61
CA TYR A 76 3.24 3.71 8.82
C TYR A 76 1.97 3.66 7.96
N ILE A 77 2.12 3.42 6.66
CA ILE A 77 0.97 3.31 5.73
C ILE A 77 0.07 2.14 6.10
N PHE A 78 0.65 0.97 6.43
CA PHE A 78 -0.09 -0.20 6.84
C PHE A 78 -0.98 0.10 8.05
N HIS A 79 -0.40 0.69 9.11
CA HIS A 79 -1.15 1.04 10.31
C HIS A 79 -2.20 2.11 10.08
N LEU A 80 -1.94 3.05 9.18
CA LEU A 80 -2.90 4.09 8.85
C LEU A 80 -4.12 3.49 8.13
N LEU A 81 -3.89 2.62 7.13
CA LEU A 81 -4.96 1.86 6.48
C LEU A 81 -5.67 0.93 7.46
N GLU A 82 -4.93 0.26 8.34
CA GLU A 82 -5.46 -0.63 9.37
C GLU A 82 -6.47 0.08 10.27
N ASN A 83 -6.15 1.29 10.72
CA ASN A 83 -7.01 2.04 11.65
C ASN A 83 -8.21 2.70 10.97
N GLU A 84 -8.13 2.99 9.67
CA GLU A 84 -9.15 3.78 8.97
C GLU A 84 -10.08 2.98 8.08
N THR A 85 -9.85 1.68 7.90
CA THR A 85 -10.56 0.86 6.90
C THR A 85 -11.05 -0.48 7.44
N GLY A 86 -11.94 -1.13 6.67
CA GLY A 86 -12.42 -2.51 6.89
C GLY A 86 -11.61 -3.58 6.15
N TRP A 87 -10.58 -3.19 5.40
CA TRP A 87 -9.95 -4.02 4.37
C TRP A 87 -9.11 -5.16 4.91
N ARG A 88 -8.93 -6.20 4.09
CA ARG A 88 -7.83 -7.14 4.32
C ARG A 88 -6.53 -6.45 3.89
N LEU A 89 -5.51 -6.52 4.73
CA LEU A 89 -4.20 -5.93 4.47
C LEU A 89 -3.11 -6.99 4.68
N GLY A 90 -2.11 -7.00 3.82
CA GLY A 90 -0.95 -7.88 3.94
C GLY A 90 0.35 -7.14 3.63
N MET A 91 1.41 -7.42 4.37
CA MET A 91 2.77 -7.00 4.06
C MET A 91 3.78 -8.08 4.46
N ARG A 92 5.02 -7.97 3.95
CA ARG A 92 6.14 -8.89 4.24
C ARG A 92 5.77 -10.35 3.94
N PHE A 93 5.63 -10.68 2.66
CA PHE A 93 5.26 -12.03 2.23
C PHE A 93 6.41 -13.02 2.43
N ASP A 94 6.09 -14.24 2.86
CA ASP A 94 7.05 -15.33 2.94
C ASP A 94 7.27 -16.02 1.58
N GLY A 95 8.07 -17.09 1.55
CA GLY A 95 8.37 -17.83 0.32
C GLY A 95 7.19 -18.62 -0.26
N ASP A 96 6.08 -18.69 0.48
CA ASP A 96 4.83 -19.36 0.11
C ASP A 96 3.71 -18.33 -0.13
N ASP A 97 4.06 -17.07 -0.39
CA ASP A 97 3.12 -15.99 -0.73
C ASP A 97 2.11 -15.67 0.39
N ASN A 98 2.41 -16.02 1.64
CA ASN A 98 1.60 -15.65 2.80
C ASN A 98 2.13 -14.36 3.44
N PRO A 99 1.27 -13.39 3.76
CA PRO A 99 1.70 -12.21 4.50
C PRO A 99 2.16 -12.61 5.90
N THR A 100 3.39 -12.26 6.29
CA THR A 100 3.87 -12.46 7.67
C THR A 100 3.32 -11.41 8.63
N TRP A 101 2.81 -10.30 8.10
CA TRP A 101 2.03 -9.32 8.82
C TRP A 101 0.72 -9.08 8.08
N GLU A 102 -0.38 -9.49 8.72
CA GLU A 102 -1.71 -9.47 8.12
C GLU A 102 -2.72 -8.82 9.07
N ARG A 103 -3.63 -8.06 8.48
CA ARG A 103 -4.91 -7.73 9.08
C ARG A 103 -6.01 -8.43 8.30
N PRO A 104 -6.78 -9.36 8.90
CA PRO A 104 -7.93 -9.91 8.23
C PRO A 104 -8.98 -8.80 8.00
N GLY A 105 -9.70 -8.90 6.88
CA GLY A 105 -10.83 -8.01 6.62
C GLY A 105 -11.87 -8.11 7.75
N LEU A 106 -12.51 -6.99 8.08
CA LEU A 106 -13.63 -7.02 9.02
C LEU A 106 -14.90 -7.49 8.28
N PRO A 107 -15.71 -8.37 8.89
CA PRO A 107 -16.95 -8.86 8.30
C PRO A 107 -18.04 -7.79 8.16
#